data_AF-A0A2N2X2S7-F1
#
_entry.id   AF-A0A2N2X2S7-F1
#
_cell.length_a   1.000
_cell.length_b   1.000
_cell.length_c   1.000
_cell.angle_alpha   90.00
_cell.angle_beta   90.00
_cell.angle_gamma   90.00
#
_symmetry.space_group_name_H-M   'P 1'
#
loop_
_entity.id
_entity.type
_entity.pdbx_description
1 polymer ?
#
loop_
_entity_poly.entity_id
_entity_poly.type
_entity_poly.pdbx_seq_one_letter_code
_entity_poly.pdbx_strand_id
1 'polypeptide(L)'
;MVKFLIVRFSSIGDIVLTTPVIRGLKQQVENAEVHFLTKPQFARVLAENPYIDKLLLLKETINDTVDEINNEGYDYLIDLHHNLRTSVIKRKTGLISFSFDKLNFKKWLLVNLKINRMPDVHIVDRYRDTVRLFDVNDDGKGLDYFIPESEEVVPEQMHAAFAKRYLVAVVGANYFTKQIPAEKLIEIINRSGIPACLVGGNDVLEQAAQIEKGLKVPFLNTVGKISLHQSASFIRQAAGVITPDTGMMHIAAAFKKPVVSLWGNTVPELGMYPYRADERSKIFEVPGLSCRPCSKIGYNKCPKGHFKCMQNIDTQEVVKQIQLIINN
;
A
#
# COMPACT_ATOMS: atom_id res chain seq x y z
N MET A 1 -7.03 -10.62 30.56
CA MET A 1 -6.79 -10.68 29.10
C MET A 1 -7.54 -9.51 28.52
N VAL A 2 -6.88 -8.64 27.76
CA VAL A 2 -7.52 -7.46 27.15
C VAL A 2 -7.77 -7.78 25.68
N LYS A 3 -9.02 -7.63 25.23
CA LYS A 3 -9.43 -7.97 23.86
C LYS A 3 -9.67 -6.72 23.01
N PHE A 4 -8.87 -6.56 21.97
CA PHE A 4 -8.92 -5.43 21.05
C PHE A 4 -9.60 -5.81 19.73
N LEU A 5 -10.46 -4.92 19.22
CA LEU A 5 -10.96 -4.99 17.85
C LEU A 5 -10.39 -3.84 17.01
N ILE A 6 -9.51 -4.16 16.07
CA ILE A 6 -9.01 -3.19 15.08
C ILE A 6 -9.95 -3.17 13.88
N VAL A 7 -10.33 -1.99 13.38
CA VAL A 7 -11.25 -1.86 12.24
C VAL A 7 -10.61 -1.10 11.08
N ARG A 8 -10.49 -1.77 9.91
CA ARG A 8 -10.08 -1.13 8.64
C ARG A 8 -10.71 -1.83 7.43
N PHE A 9 -11.52 -1.11 6.67
CA PHE A 9 -12.31 -1.70 5.57
C PHE A 9 -11.72 -1.60 4.17
N SER A 10 -10.68 -0.79 3.95
CA SER A 10 -10.05 -0.60 2.63
C SER A 10 -8.85 0.34 2.73
N SER A 11 -7.99 0.44 1.72
CA SER A 11 -7.73 -0.56 0.66
C SER A 11 -6.53 -1.42 1.07
N ILE A 12 -6.04 -2.31 0.19
CA ILE A 12 -4.85 -3.17 0.46
C ILE A 12 -3.70 -2.35 1.08
N GLY A 13 -3.33 -1.24 0.45
CA GLY A 13 -2.26 -0.36 0.95
C GLY A 13 -2.52 0.16 2.35
N ASP A 14 -3.72 0.73 2.61
CA ASP A 14 -4.05 1.21 3.95
C ASP A 14 -4.08 0.11 5.01
N ILE A 15 -4.46 -1.12 4.63
CA ILE A 15 -4.45 -2.28 5.55
C ILE A 15 -3.02 -2.63 5.92
N VAL A 16 -2.09 -2.69 4.96
CA VAL A 16 -0.66 -2.91 5.25
C VAL A 16 -0.12 -1.81 6.18
N LEU A 17 -0.56 -0.56 6.01
CA LEU A 17 -0.17 0.55 6.90
C LEU A 17 -0.69 0.41 8.35
N THR A 18 -1.66 -0.48 8.61
CA THR A 18 -2.12 -0.74 9.99
C THR A 18 -1.24 -1.73 10.76
N THR A 19 -0.36 -2.48 10.07
CA THR A 19 0.39 -3.59 10.66
C THR A 19 1.22 -3.23 11.89
N PRO A 20 1.82 -2.02 12.02
CA PRO A 20 2.52 -1.65 13.26
C PRO A 20 1.59 -1.52 14.47
N VAL A 21 0.33 -1.16 14.27
CA VAL A 21 -0.67 -1.14 15.36
C VAL A 21 -1.02 -2.57 15.80
N ILE A 22 -1.19 -3.48 14.84
CA ILE A 22 -1.49 -4.89 15.10
C ILE A 22 -0.34 -5.53 15.89
N ARG A 23 0.90 -5.41 15.38
CA ARG A 23 2.11 -5.94 16.03
C ARG A 23 2.34 -5.30 17.40
N GLY A 24 2.20 -3.98 17.49
CA GLY A 24 2.42 -3.23 18.73
C GLY A 24 1.48 -3.68 19.84
N LEU A 25 0.18 -3.77 19.56
CA LEU A 25 -0.79 -4.29 20.53
C LEU A 25 -0.45 -5.72 20.96
N LYS A 26 -0.16 -6.61 20.01
CA LYS A 26 0.10 -8.02 20.32
C LYS A 26 1.38 -8.23 21.14
N GLN A 27 2.42 -7.45 20.88
CA GLN A 27 3.75 -7.65 21.49
C GLN A 27 3.99 -6.83 22.75
N GLN A 28 3.32 -5.68 22.91
CA GLN A 28 3.63 -4.72 23.97
C GLN A 28 2.55 -4.63 25.04
N VAL A 29 1.33 -5.12 24.78
CA VAL A 29 0.25 -5.18 25.78
C VAL A 29 0.19 -6.59 26.36
N GLU A 30 0.32 -6.70 27.68
CA GLU A 30 0.33 -7.97 28.38
C GLU A 30 -1.00 -8.73 28.18
N ASN A 31 -0.91 -10.01 27.80
CA ASN A 31 -2.07 -10.88 27.59
C ASN A 31 -3.14 -10.26 26.65
N ALA A 32 -2.69 -9.58 25.59
CA ALA A 32 -3.57 -9.02 24.58
C ALA A 32 -4.06 -10.06 23.56
N GLU A 33 -5.36 -10.03 23.31
CA GLU A 33 -6.02 -10.73 22.21
C GLU A 33 -6.42 -9.69 21.16
N VAL A 34 -5.89 -9.83 19.95
CA VAL A 34 -5.99 -8.83 18.87
C VAL A 34 -6.82 -9.40 17.74
N HIS A 35 -8.03 -8.87 17.59
CA HIS A 35 -8.89 -9.20 16.46
C HIS A 35 -8.89 -8.07 15.44
N PHE A 36 -9.18 -8.42 14.19
CA PHE A 36 -9.25 -7.45 13.10
C PHE A 36 -10.55 -7.62 12.32
N LEU A 37 -11.27 -6.51 12.09
CA LEU A 37 -12.46 -6.45 11.25
C LEU A 37 -12.15 -5.75 9.93
N THR A 38 -12.33 -6.48 8.82
CA THR A 38 -12.18 -5.94 7.46
C THR A 38 -13.29 -6.41 6.52
N LYS A 39 -13.27 -6.00 5.25
CA LYS A 39 -14.18 -6.54 4.24
C LYS A 39 -13.67 -7.88 3.69
N PRO A 40 -14.55 -8.81 3.28
CA PRO A 40 -14.15 -10.11 2.71
C PRO A 40 -13.07 -10.02 1.63
N GLN A 41 -13.21 -9.07 0.69
CA GLN A 41 -12.27 -8.84 -0.41
C GLN A 41 -10.83 -8.46 0.02
N PHE A 42 -10.61 -8.06 1.28
CA PHE A 42 -9.30 -7.72 1.80
C PHE A 42 -8.79 -8.70 2.86
N ALA A 43 -9.59 -9.71 3.23
CA ALA A 43 -9.24 -10.69 4.25
C ALA A 43 -7.89 -11.37 3.98
N ARG A 44 -7.61 -11.70 2.71
CA ARG A 44 -6.38 -12.37 2.28
C ARG A 44 -5.10 -11.61 2.66
N VAL A 45 -5.16 -10.28 2.77
CA VAL A 45 -4.00 -9.44 3.17
C VAL A 45 -3.58 -9.68 4.62
N LEU A 46 -4.51 -10.13 5.47
CA LEU A 46 -4.35 -10.24 6.92
C LEU A 46 -4.33 -11.68 7.42
N ALA A 47 -4.78 -12.64 6.60
CA ALA A 47 -4.99 -14.04 6.99
C ALA A 47 -3.74 -14.70 7.62
N GLU A 48 -2.56 -14.38 7.09
CA GLU A 48 -1.27 -14.96 7.54
C GLU A 48 -0.56 -14.08 8.58
N ASN A 49 -1.22 -13.06 9.12
CA ASN A 49 -0.60 -12.19 10.11
C ASN A 49 -0.59 -12.88 11.49
N PRO A 50 0.58 -13.25 12.03
CA PRO A 50 0.68 -13.99 13.29
C PRO A 50 0.30 -13.15 14.52
N TYR A 51 0.11 -11.85 14.33
CA TYR A 51 -0.31 -10.94 15.40
C TYR A 51 -1.83 -10.77 15.50
N ILE A 52 -2.59 -11.45 14.65
CA ILE A 52 -4.06 -11.44 14.65
C ILE A 52 -4.54 -12.78 15.19
N ASP A 53 -5.20 -12.78 16.35
CA ASP A 53 -5.79 -13.98 16.95
C ASP A 53 -7.08 -14.40 16.23
N LYS A 54 -7.84 -13.41 15.72
CA LYS A 54 -9.08 -13.67 14.96
C LYS A 54 -9.35 -12.60 13.92
N LEU A 55 -9.68 -13.04 12.71
CA LEU A 55 -10.10 -12.18 11.62
C LEU A 55 -11.63 -12.21 11.47
N LEU A 56 -12.29 -11.08 11.73
CA LEU A 56 -13.72 -10.89 11.49
C LEU A 56 -13.94 -10.26 10.13
N LEU A 57 -15.02 -10.66 9.46
CA LEU A 57 -15.42 -10.14 8.17
C LEU A 57 -16.72 -9.34 8.29
N LEU A 58 -16.71 -8.15 7.73
CA LEU A 58 -17.91 -7.31 7.61
C LEU A 58 -19.01 -8.10 6.91
N LYS A 59 -20.11 -8.35 7.62
CA LYS A 59 -21.28 -9.06 7.10
C LYS A 59 -22.07 -8.16 6.15
N GLU A 60 -23.06 -8.75 5.48
CA GLU A 60 -23.96 -8.02 4.58
C GLU A 60 -24.73 -6.92 5.33
N THR A 61 -25.23 -7.23 6.53
CA THR A 61 -25.85 -6.25 7.39
C THR A 61 -24.90 -5.78 8.50
N ILE A 62 -24.99 -4.49 8.84
CA ILE A 62 -24.22 -3.93 9.95
C ILE A 62 -24.68 -4.53 11.28
N ASN A 63 -25.95 -4.95 11.40
CA ASN A 63 -26.47 -5.54 12.63
C ASN A 63 -25.81 -6.88 12.92
N ASP A 64 -25.73 -7.78 11.92
CA ASP A 64 -25.08 -9.09 12.12
C ASP A 64 -23.61 -8.92 12.50
N THR A 65 -22.94 -7.90 11.93
CA THR A 65 -21.56 -7.56 12.32
C THR A 65 -21.50 -7.08 13.78
N VAL A 66 -22.45 -6.24 14.21
CA VAL A 66 -22.52 -5.74 15.59
C VAL A 66 -22.84 -6.87 16.56
N ASP A 67 -23.74 -7.79 16.21
CA ASP A 67 -24.10 -8.92 17.04
C ASP A 67 -22.91 -9.87 17.22
N GLU A 68 -22.18 -10.16 16.14
CA GLU A 68 -20.90 -10.89 16.22
C GLU A 68 -19.90 -10.14 17.12
N ILE A 69 -19.75 -8.82 16.98
CA ILE A 69 -18.84 -8.03 17.82
C ILE A 69 -19.23 -8.11 19.31
N ASN A 70 -20.52 -7.98 19.62
CA ASN A 70 -21.01 -8.02 21.00
C ASN A 70 -20.83 -9.40 21.63
N ASN A 71 -21.05 -10.47 20.85
CA ASN A 71 -20.87 -11.84 21.32
C ASN A 71 -19.41 -12.20 21.61
N GLU A 72 -18.45 -11.54 20.94
CA GLU A 72 -17.02 -11.76 21.19
C GLU A 72 -16.48 -11.12 22.48
N GLY A 73 -17.17 -10.11 23.01
CA GLY A 73 -16.81 -9.43 24.27
C GLY A 73 -15.50 -8.64 24.22
N TYR A 74 -15.41 -7.62 23.36
CA TYR A 74 -14.23 -6.73 23.28
C TYR A 74 -14.20 -5.68 24.40
N ASP A 75 -12.99 -5.29 24.81
CA ASP A 75 -12.78 -4.17 25.73
C ASP A 75 -12.65 -2.84 24.98
N TYR A 76 -11.90 -2.86 23.87
CA TYR A 76 -11.54 -1.66 23.12
C TYR A 76 -11.69 -1.83 21.61
N LEU A 77 -12.13 -0.77 20.94
CA LEU A 77 -12.22 -0.69 19.48
C LEU A 77 -11.22 0.35 18.93
N ILE A 78 -10.29 -0.10 18.09
CA ILE A 78 -9.30 0.74 17.41
C ILE A 78 -9.78 1.03 15.98
N ASP A 79 -10.38 2.20 15.77
CA ASP A 79 -10.95 2.61 14.48
C ASP A 79 -9.90 3.30 13.60
N LEU A 80 -9.22 2.50 12.80
CA LEU A 80 -8.23 2.96 11.82
C LEU A 80 -8.86 3.34 10.47
N HIS A 81 -10.19 3.32 10.34
CA HIS A 81 -10.90 3.67 9.11
C HIS A 81 -11.61 5.03 9.18
N HIS A 82 -12.23 5.29 10.33
CA HIS A 82 -12.90 6.51 10.75
C HIS A 82 -13.83 7.05 9.64
N ASN A 83 -14.96 6.36 9.46
CA ASN A 83 -16.03 6.75 8.52
C ASN A 83 -17.42 6.57 9.16
N LEU A 84 -18.48 6.85 8.39
CA LEU A 84 -19.85 6.71 8.88
C LEU A 84 -20.17 5.27 9.31
N ARG A 85 -19.70 4.27 8.57
CA ARG A 85 -19.95 2.85 8.88
C ARG A 85 -19.30 2.45 10.21
N THR A 86 -18.03 2.80 10.43
CA THR A 86 -17.38 2.52 11.72
C THR A 86 -18.00 3.32 12.85
N SER A 87 -18.48 4.55 12.58
CA SER A 87 -19.23 5.35 13.57
C SER A 87 -20.54 4.66 14.00
N VAL A 88 -21.26 4.03 13.07
CA VAL A 88 -22.47 3.24 13.40
C VAL A 88 -22.11 2.02 14.25
N ILE A 89 -21.05 1.28 13.89
CA ILE A 89 -20.58 0.12 14.67
C ILE A 89 -20.22 0.54 16.10
N LYS A 90 -19.40 1.59 16.26
CA LYS A 90 -19.04 2.13 17.58
C LYS A 90 -20.26 2.50 18.41
N ARG A 91 -21.21 3.23 17.82
CA ARG A 91 -22.43 3.66 18.52
C ARG A 91 -23.30 2.47 18.95
N LYS A 92 -23.43 1.44 18.12
CA LYS A 92 -24.29 0.27 18.40
C LYS A 92 -23.66 -0.72 19.38
N THR A 93 -22.34 -0.85 19.37
CA THR A 93 -21.60 -1.73 20.27
C THR A 93 -21.33 -1.07 21.63
N GLY A 94 -21.28 0.26 21.70
CA GLY A 94 -21.01 1.00 22.94
C GLY A 94 -19.56 0.88 23.42
N LEU A 95 -18.67 0.30 22.63
CA LEU A 95 -17.27 0.08 22.99
C LEU A 95 -16.50 1.39 23.16
N ILE A 96 -15.60 1.40 24.15
CA ILE A 96 -14.59 2.46 24.28
C ILE A 96 -13.72 2.40 23.03
N SER A 97 -13.64 3.52 22.31
CA SER A 97 -13.07 3.52 20.96
C SER A 97 -12.09 4.66 20.72
N PHE A 98 -11.01 4.33 20.02
CA PHE A 98 -9.92 5.24 19.66
C PHE A 98 -9.86 5.34 18.15
N SER A 99 -10.01 6.54 17.60
CA SER A 99 -10.09 6.77 16.15
C SER A 99 -8.99 7.70 15.70
N PHE A 100 -8.30 7.35 14.61
CA PHE A 100 -7.22 8.21 14.11
C PHE A 100 -7.76 9.51 13.46
N ASP A 101 -6.97 10.58 13.53
CA ASP A 101 -7.32 11.83 12.86
C ASP A 101 -7.02 11.77 11.35
N LYS A 102 -8.10 11.82 10.55
CA LYS A 102 -8.01 11.80 9.08
C LYS A 102 -7.47 13.08 8.48
N LEU A 103 -7.51 14.20 9.22
CA LEU A 103 -7.14 15.54 8.77
C LEU A 103 -7.89 15.94 7.49
N ASN A 104 -9.17 15.59 7.40
CA ASN A 104 -9.98 15.78 6.17
C ASN A 104 -9.99 17.24 5.70
N PHE A 105 -10.07 18.20 6.61
CA PHE A 105 -10.05 19.62 6.28
C PHE A 105 -8.69 20.07 5.72
N LYS A 106 -7.57 19.67 6.34
CA LYS A 106 -6.22 19.96 5.83
C LYS A 106 -5.98 19.34 4.45
N LYS A 107 -6.43 18.10 4.25
CA LYS A 107 -6.41 17.44 2.92
C LYS A 107 -7.26 18.20 1.90
N TRP A 108 -8.43 18.71 2.32
CA TRP A 108 -9.29 19.51 1.45
C TRP A 108 -8.63 20.83 1.06
N LEU A 109 -7.97 21.54 1.99
CA LEU A 109 -7.20 22.75 1.70
C LEU A 109 -6.08 22.48 0.69
N LEU A 110 -5.32 21.40 0.89
CA LEU A 110 -4.22 21.02 -0.02
C LEU A 110 -4.73 20.70 -1.43
N VAL A 111 -5.83 19.94 -1.55
CA VAL A 111 -6.34 19.51 -2.86
C VAL A 111 -7.10 20.63 -3.57
N ASN A 112 -7.95 21.39 -2.89
CA ASN A 112 -8.85 22.34 -3.54
C ASN A 112 -8.27 23.76 -3.60
N LEU A 113 -7.55 24.19 -2.56
CA LEU A 113 -6.99 25.54 -2.47
C LEU A 113 -5.46 25.59 -2.69
N LYS A 114 -4.80 24.43 -2.81
CA LYS A 114 -3.32 24.30 -2.89
C LYS A 114 -2.58 24.88 -1.68
N ILE A 115 -3.27 25.00 -0.54
CA ILE A 115 -2.68 25.48 0.71
C ILE A 115 -2.25 24.25 1.52
N ASN A 116 -0.93 24.03 1.61
CA ASN A 116 -0.39 22.93 2.39
C ASN A 116 -0.39 23.25 3.89
N ARG A 117 -1.29 22.60 4.63
CA ARG A 117 -1.32 22.60 6.11
C ARG A 117 -1.18 21.18 6.68
N MET A 118 -0.74 20.23 5.87
CA MET A 118 -0.51 18.87 6.31
C MET A 118 0.70 18.84 7.26
N PRO A 119 0.63 18.08 8.36
CA PRO A 119 1.80 17.89 9.21
C PRO A 119 2.81 16.97 8.50
N ASP A 120 4.08 17.12 8.86
CA ASP A 120 5.12 16.17 8.47
C ASP A 120 5.07 14.92 9.38
N VAL A 121 3.96 14.20 9.28
CA VAL A 121 3.67 13.00 10.08
C VAL A 121 3.05 11.95 9.16
N HIS A 122 3.64 10.76 9.15
CA HIS A 122 3.14 9.67 8.33
C HIS A 122 1.79 9.15 8.85
N ILE A 123 0.94 8.59 7.98
CA ILE A 123 -0.35 8.03 8.43
C ILE A 123 -0.21 6.88 9.42
N VAL A 124 0.88 6.12 9.32
CA VAL A 124 1.21 5.01 10.25
C VAL A 124 1.39 5.54 11.67
N ASP A 125 2.08 6.67 11.83
CA ASP A 125 2.29 7.25 13.15
C ASP A 125 0.96 7.76 13.73
N ARG A 126 0.09 8.34 12.88
CA ARG A 126 -1.29 8.68 13.28
C ARG A 126 -2.14 7.47 13.63
N TYR A 127 -1.90 6.31 13.01
CA TYR A 127 -2.55 5.06 13.43
C TYR A 127 -2.03 4.60 14.78
N ARG A 128 -0.72 4.69 15.01
CA ARG A 128 -0.10 4.34 16.30
C ARG A 128 -0.54 5.25 17.43
N ASP A 129 -0.80 6.52 17.17
CA ASP A 129 -1.36 7.46 18.17
C ASP A 129 -2.66 6.95 18.79
N THR A 130 -3.45 6.11 18.08
CA THR A 130 -4.69 5.53 18.61
C THR A 130 -4.47 4.49 19.71
N VAL A 131 -3.26 3.92 19.81
CA VAL A 131 -2.91 2.90 20.80
C VAL A 131 -1.86 3.36 21.81
N ARG A 132 -1.48 4.65 21.76
CA ARG A 132 -0.47 5.22 22.65
C ARG A 132 -0.83 5.13 24.14
N LEU A 133 -2.12 5.15 24.48
CA LEU A 133 -2.60 5.03 25.86
C LEU A 133 -2.43 3.62 26.46
N PHE A 134 -2.11 2.62 25.63
CA PHE A 134 -1.82 1.25 26.05
C PHE A 134 -0.30 0.99 26.10
N ASP A 135 0.51 2.04 26.23
CA ASP A 135 1.98 2.00 26.25
C ASP A 135 2.61 1.34 25.01
N VAL A 136 1.87 1.30 23.89
CA VAL A 136 2.39 0.81 22.60
C VAL A 136 3.29 1.87 21.97
N ASN A 137 4.59 1.61 22.03
CA ASN A 137 5.65 2.45 21.51
C ASN A 137 6.11 2.01 20.12
N ASP A 138 6.95 2.86 19.51
CA ASP A 138 7.54 2.58 18.21
C ASP A 138 8.66 1.56 18.35
N ASP A 139 8.57 0.44 17.64
CA ASP A 139 9.59 -0.60 17.67
C ASP A 139 10.66 -0.45 16.57
N GLY A 140 10.55 0.57 15.71
CA GLY A 140 11.54 0.79 14.64
C GLY A 140 11.42 -0.14 13.44
N LYS A 141 10.65 -1.24 13.51
CA LYS A 141 10.67 -2.32 12.50
C LYS A 141 9.95 -1.95 11.20
N GLY A 142 9.06 -0.95 11.23
CA GLY A 142 8.28 -0.54 10.05
C GLY A 142 7.07 -1.43 9.82
N LEU A 143 6.67 -1.59 8.56
CA LEU A 143 5.48 -2.36 8.16
C LEU A 143 5.75 -3.87 8.14
N ASP A 144 4.70 -4.68 8.27
CA ASP A 144 4.73 -6.13 8.10
C ASP A 144 3.89 -6.57 6.90
N TYR A 145 4.28 -7.67 6.26
CA TYR A 145 3.46 -8.39 5.29
C TYR A 145 3.83 -9.87 5.31
N PHE A 146 2.82 -10.74 5.34
CA PHE A 146 3.00 -12.18 5.47
C PHE A 146 2.41 -12.88 4.25
N ILE A 147 3.20 -13.79 3.67
CA ILE A 147 2.84 -14.57 2.49
C ILE A 147 2.63 -16.01 2.95
N PRO A 148 1.52 -16.67 2.58
CA PRO A 148 1.32 -18.08 2.89
C PRO A 148 2.33 -18.92 2.10
N GLU A 149 2.86 -19.98 2.71
CA GLU A 149 3.86 -20.86 2.08
C GLU A 149 3.40 -21.42 0.73
N SER A 150 2.10 -21.70 0.58
CA SER A 150 1.50 -22.20 -0.66
C SER A 150 1.47 -21.18 -1.81
N GLU A 151 1.73 -19.91 -1.55
CA GLU A 151 1.79 -18.84 -2.56
C GLU A 151 3.17 -18.23 -2.72
N GLU A 152 4.18 -18.85 -2.10
CA GLU A 152 5.57 -18.53 -2.41
C GLU A 152 5.91 -18.97 -3.83
N VAL A 153 6.61 -18.10 -4.56
CA VAL A 153 7.09 -18.39 -5.90
C VAL A 153 8.60 -18.50 -5.90
N VAL A 154 9.15 -19.25 -6.86
CA VAL A 154 10.59 -19.30 -7.11
C VAL A 154 10.85 -18.60 -8.46
N PRO A 155 11.21 -17.30 -8.49
CA PRO A 155 11.28 -16.50 -9.70
C PRO A 155 12.17 -17.10 -10.80
N GLU A 156 13.30 -17.70 -10.43
CA GLU A 156 14.24 -18.32 -11.36
C GLU A 156 13.68 -19.58 -12.06
N GLN A 157 12.78 -20.31 -11.41
CA GLN A 157 12.08 -21.45 -12.04
C GLN A 157 11.02 -20.97 -13.04
N MET A 158 10.48 -19.77 -12.84
CA MET A 158 9.50 -19.18 -13.75
C MET A 158 10.15 -18.45 -14.93
N HIS A 159 11.35 -17.91 -14.73
CA HIS A 159 12.11 -17.27 -15.80
C HIS A 159 13.61 -17.28 -15.49
N ALA A 160 14.41 -17.98 -16.29
CA ALA A 160 15.84 -18.21 -16.03
C ALA A 160 16.67 -16.92 -15.81
N ALA A 161 16.31 -15.82 -16.48
CA ALA A 161 16.98 -14.53 -16.27
C ALA A 161 16.85 -13.97 -14.83
N PHE A 162 15.88 -14.45 -14.04
CA PHE A 162 15.65 -14.01 -12.67
C PHE A 162 16.58 -14.67 -11.65
N ALA A 163 17.34 -15.70 -12.04
CA ALA A 163 18.38 -16.31 -11.19
C ALA A 163 19.50 -15.33 -10.78
N LYS A 164 19.63 -14.21 -11.50
CA LYS A 164 20.54 -13.12 -11.14
C LYS A 164 19.81 -12.06 -10.31
N ARG A 165 19.51 -10.92 -10.92
CA ARG A 165 18.78 -9.80 -10.33
C ARG A 165 17.69 -9.42 -11.31
N TYR A 166 16.52 -9.10 -10.76
CA TYR A 166 15.38 -8.63 -11.54
C TYR A 166 14.67 -7.50 -10.79
N LEU A 167 13.94 -6.69 -11.55
CA LEU A 167 13.03 -5.67 -11.05
C LEU A 167 11.61 -6.21 -11.02
N VAL A 168 10.83 -5.78 -10.04
CA VAL A 168 9.37 -5.86 -10.16
C VAL A 168 8.86 -4.52 -10.65
N ALA A 169 8.09 -4.54 -11.73
CA ALA A 169 7.40 -3.38 -12.27
C ALA A 169 5.89 -3.52 -12.04
N VAL A 170 5.35 -2.66 -11.19
CA VAL A 170 3.93 -2.62 -10.89
C VAL A 170 3.23 -1.82 -11.99
N VAL A 171 2.46 -2.51 -12.83
CA VAL A 171 1.70 -1.88 -13.93
C VAL A 171 0.41 -1.24 -13.39
N GLY A 172 -0.18 -1.85 -12.37
CA GLY A 172 -1.53 -1.53 -11.89
C GLY A 172 -1.60 -0.41 -10.85
N ALA A 173 -2.65 0.40 -10.96
CA ALA A 173 -3.18 1.24 -9.89
C ALA A 173 -4.70 1.40 -10.08
N ASN A 174 -5.46 1.46 -8.99
CA ASN A 174 -6.93 1.58 -9.02
C ASN A 174 -7.46 2.77 -9.85
N TYR A 175 -6.66 3.81 -10.05
CA TYR A 175 -7.04 5.01 -10.78
C TYR A 175 -6.01 5.30 -11.87
N PHE A 176 -6.49 5.56 -13.08
CA PHE A 176 -5.67 5.95 -14.22
C PHE A 176 -4.66 7.05 -13.89
N THR A 177 -5.06 8.08 -13.13
CA THR A 177 -4.18 9.21 -12.81
C THR A 177 -3.01 8.87 -11.88
N LYS A 178 -2.99 7.65 -11.36
CA LYS A 178 -1.90 7.08 -10.57
C LYS A 178 -1.05 6.10 -11.37
N GLN A 179 -1.52 5.61 -12.51
CA GLN A 179 -0.79 4.64 -13.31
C GLN A 179 0.40 5.31 -13.99
N ILE A 180 1.53 4.61 -14.03
CA ILE A 180 2.69 5.03 -14.83
C ILE A 180 2.31 4.80 -16.30
N PRO A 181 2.43 5.79 -17.20
CA PRO A 181 2.17 5.58 -18.63
C PRO A 181 2.99 4.42 -19.18
N ALA A 182 2.38 3.56 -20.01
CA ALA A 182 3.04 2.38 -20.58
C ALA A 182 4.35 2.72 -21.28
N GLU A 183 4.36 3.77 -22.10
CA GLU A 183 5.55 4.24 -22.83
C GLU A 183 6.70 4.60 -21.88
N LYS A 184 6.43 5.26 -20.76
CA LYS A 184 7.44 5.57 -19.76
C LYS A 184 7.97 4.32 -19.07
N LEU A 185 7.08 3.40 -18.71
CA LEU A 185 7.50 2.17 -18.05
C LEU A 185 8.35 1.30 -18.99
N ILE A 186 7.99 1.21 -20.27
CA ILE A 186 8.81 0.60 -21.33
C ILE A 186 10.18 1.28 -21.42
N GLU A 187 10.22 2.61 -21.50
CA GLU A 187 11.46 3.37 -21.62
C GLU A 187 12.39 3.11 -20.42
N ILE A 188 11.85 3.20 -19.21
CA ILE A 188 12.60 2.97 -17.97
C ILE A 188 13.16 1.54 -17.92
N ILE A 189 12.31 0.53 -18.16
CA ILE A 189 12.74 -0.87 -18.09
C ILE A 189 13.80 -1.17 -19.15
N ASN A 190 13.59 -0.75 -20.40
CA ASN A 190 14.55 -0.98 -21.48
C ASN A 190 15.90 -0.30 -21.21
N ARG A 191 15.88 0.95 -20.75
CA ARG A 191 17.12 1.70 -20.45
C ARG A 191 17.82 1.21 -19.19
N SER A 192 17.10 0.58 -18.26
CA SER A 192 17.73 -0.08 -17.12
C SER A 192 18.60 -1.26 -17.54
N GLY A 193 18.20 -1.99 -18.59
CA GLY A 193 18.89 -3.21 -19.05
C GLY A 193 18.67 -4.43 -18.15
N ILE A 194 17.74 -4.36 -17.19
CA ILE A 194 17.56 -5.37 -16.15
C ILE A 194 16.32 -6.22 -16.43
N PRO A 195 16.36 -7.54 -16.20
CA PRO A 195 15.17 -8.37 -16.30
C PRO A 195 14.01 -7.86 -15.42
N ALA A 196 12.78 -7.93 -15.92
CA ALA A 196 11.62 -7.37 -15.21
C ALA A 196 10.45 -8.36 -15.07
N CYS A 197 9.87 -8.45 -13.88
CA CYS A 197 8.59 -9.10 -13.65
C CYS A 197 7.48 -8.03 -13.61
N LEU A 198 6.51 -8.12 -14.52
CA LEU A 198 5.36 -7.21 -14.57
C LEU A 198 4.24 -7.76 -13.67
N VAL A 199 3.88 -7.01 -12.63
CA VAL A 199 2.81 -7.39 -11.70
C VAL A 199 1.64 -6.40 -11.75
N GLY A 200 0.42 -6.93 -11.57
CA GLY A 200 -0.81 -6.15 -11.66
C GLY A 200 -2.06 -7.04 -11.69
N GLY A 201 -3.23 -6.43 -11.47
CA GLY A 201 -4.52 -7.10 -11.55
C GLY A 201 -5.07 -7.17 -12.97
N ASN A 202 -6.27 -7.73 -13.09
CA ASN A 202 -6.99 -7.85 -14.36
C ASN A 202 -7.40 -6.49 -14.96
N ASP A 203 -7.41 -5.43 -14.15
CA ASP A 203 -7.78 -4.07 -14.52
C ASP A 203 -6.76 -3.38 -15.44
N VAL A 204 -5.56 -3.95 -15.61
CA VAL A 204 -4.49 -3.38 -16.44
C VAL A 204 -3.94 -4.33 -17.50
N LEU A 205 -4.74 -5.32 -17.93
CA LEU A 205 -4.34 -6.29 -18.96
C LEU A 205 -3.94 -5.62 -20.29
N GLU A 206 -4.72 -4.64 -20.75
CA GLU A 206 -4.42 -3.92 -22.00
C GLU A 206 -3.09 -3.17 -21.92
N GLN A 207 -2.83 -2.50 -20.78
CA GLN A 207 -1.60 -1.79 -20.53
C GLN A 207 -0.40 -2.74 -20.46
N ALA A 208 -0.56 -3.88 -19.79
CA ALA A 208 0.47 -4.90 -19.71
C ALA A 208 0.83 -5.47 -21.09
N ALA A 209 -0.17 -5.72 -21.94
CA ALA A 209 0.04 -6.16 -23.32
C ALA A 209 0.77 -5.10 -24.17
N GLN A 210 0.49 -3.81 -23.95
CA GLN A 210 1.25 -2.73 -24.58
C GLN A 210 2.71 -2.72 -24.13
N ILE A 211 2.95 -2.86 -22.83
CA ILE A 211 4.30 -2.89 -22.25
C ILE A 211 5.08 -4.08 -22.83
N GLU A 212 4.50 -5.28 -22.78
CA GLU A 212 5.08 -6.52 -23.30
C GLU A 212 5.58 -6.38 -24.75
N LYS A 213 4.81 -5.72 -25.63
CA LYS A 213 5.21 -5.46 -27.03
C LYS A 213 6.40 -4.50 -27.17
N GLY A 214 6.63 -3.63 -26.18
CA GLY A 214 7.68 -2.61 -26.20
C GLY A 214 8.97 -3.00 -25.49
N LEU A 215 8.95 -4.07 -24.68
CA LEU A 215 10.11 -4.51 -23.90
C LEU A 215 11.15 -5.22 -24.79
N LYS A 216 12.42 -4.91 -24.52
CA LYS A 216 13.60 -5.43 -25.23
C LYS A 216 14.60 -6.14 -24.30
N VAL A 217 14.27 -6.21 -23.01
CA VAL A 217 15.02 -6.94 -21.98
C VAL A 217 14.28 -8.24 -21.66
N PRO A 218 14.91 -9.24 -21.01
CA PRO A 218 14.18 -10.42 -20.54
C PRO A 218 13.07 -10.01 -19.56
N PHE A 219 11.86 -10.54 -19.71
CA PHE A 219 10.76 -10.19 -18.81
C PHE A 219 9.79 -11.36 -18.60
N LEU A 220 9.04 -11.28 -17.51
CA LEU A 220 7.90 -12.17 -17.23
C LEU A 220 6.66 -11.31 -16.99
N ASN A 221 5.63 -11.47 -17.83
CA ASN A 221 4.35 -10.79 -17.63
C ASN A 221 3.40 -11.69 -16.82
N THR A 222 3.21 -11.37 -15.53
CA THR A 222 2.31 -12.10 -14.63
C THR A 222 1.00 -11.36 -14.34
N VAL A 223 0.77 -10.22 -15.00
CA VAL A 223 -0.43 -9.38 -14.79
C VAL A 223 -1.70 -10.21 -15.03
N GLY A 224 -2.58 -10.25 -14.03
CA GLY A 224 -3.83 -11.02 -14.07
C GLY A 224 -3.66 -12.56 -14.05
N LYS A 225 -2.44 -13.07 -13.94
CA LYS A 225 -2.13 -14.52 -13.98
C LYS A 225 -1.76 -15.11 -12.62
N ILE A 226 -1.42 -14.26 -11.65
CA ILE A 226 -0.98 -14.66 -10.31
C ILE A 226 -1.75 -13.91 -9.23
N SER A 227 -1.74 -14.44 -8.02
CA SER A 227 -2.39 -13.82 -6.87
C SER A 227 -1.64 -12.59 -6.34
N LEU A 228 -2.29 -11.88 -5.40
CA LEU A 228 -1.65 -10.80 -4.64
C LEU A 228 -0.41 -11.29 -3.89
N HIS A 229 -0.49 -12.47 -3.28
CA HIS A 229 0.58 -13.06 -2.47
C HIS A 229 1.73 -13.54 -3.33
N GLN A 230 1.46 -14.13 -4.50
CA GLN A 230 2.49 -14.47 -5.47
C GLN A 230 3.19 -13.21 -6.01
N SER A 231 2.44 -12.12 -6.25
CA SER A 231 3.03 -10.83 -6.61
C SER A 231 3.91 -10.26 -5.49
N ALA A 232 3.47 -10.38 -4.23
CA ALA A 232 4.25 -10.01 -3.05
C ALA A 232 5.51 -10.88 -2.91
N SER A 233 5.45 -12.17 -3.24
CA SER A 233 6.61 -13.09 -3.22
C SER A 233 7.64 -12.70 -4.28
N PHE A 234 7.22 -12.30 -5.49
CA PHE A 234 8.11 -11.67 -6.47
C PHE A 234 8.74 -10.37 -5.93
N ILE A 235 7.98 -9.51 -5.24
CA ILE A 235 8.51 -8.28 -4.63
C ILE A 235 9.57 -8.62 -3.59
N ARG A 236 9.30 -9.58 -2.69
CA ARG A 236 10.21 -9.97 -1.61
C ARG A 236 11.54 -10.54 -2.12
N GLN A 237 11.58 -11.05 -3.34
CA GLN A 237 12.80 -11.60 -3.96
C GLN A 237 13.45 -10.65 -4.97
N ALA A 238 12.78 -9.55 -5.33
CA ALA A 238 13.32 -8.58 -6.27
C ALA A 238 14.51 -7.80 -5.68
N ALA A 239 15.35 -7.29 -6.58
CA ALA A 239 16.43 -6.37 -6.22
C ALA A 239 15.91 -4.93 -6.03
N GLY A 240 14.82 -4.56 -6.72
CA GLY A 240 14.14 -3.28 -6.57
C GLY A 240 12.75 -3.31 -7.19
N VAL A 241 11.91 -2.36 -6.79
CA VAL A 241 10.51 -2.26 -7.22
C VAL A 241 10.26 -0.89 -7.83
N ILE A 242 9.82 -0.85 -9.08
CA ILE A 242 9.24 0.36 -9.69
C ILE A 242 7.72 0.29 -9.59
N THR A 243 7.12 1.32 -8.99
CA THR A 243 5.68 1.29 -8.69
C THR A 243 5.05 2.67 -8.71
N PRO A 244 3.78 2.80 -9.09
CA PRO A 244 2.98 3.95 -8.68
C PRO A 244 2.68 3.92 -7.17
N ASP A 245 2.02 4.94 -6.63
CA ASP A 245 1.63 5.04 -5.22
C ASP A 245 0.46 4.10 -4.88
N THR A 246 0.71 2.79 -4.78
CA THR A 246 -0.32 1.74 -4.63
C THR A 246 -0.07 0.82 -3.44
N GLY A 247 -0.94 -0.18 -3.25
CA GLY A 247 -0.74 -1.20 -2.21
C GLY A 247 0.60 -1.93 -2.34
N MET A 248 1.06 -2.21 -3.57
CA MET A 248 2.34 -2.88 -3.81
C MET A 248 3.54 -2.08 -3.32
N MET A 249 3.45 -0.75 -3.36
CA MET A 249 4.46 0.14 -2.80
C MET A 249 4.64 -0.07 -1.28
N HIS A 250 3.53 -0.24 -0.55
CA HIS A 250 3.56 -0.49 0.89
C HIS A 250 4.01 -1.91 1.22
N ILE A 251 3.64 -2.90 0.40
CA ILE A 251 4.13 -4.28 0.52
C ILE A 251 5.66 -4.32 0.31
N ALA A 252 6.17 -3.62 -0.70
CA ALA A 252 7.62 -3.50 -0.93
C ALA A 252 8.34 -2.84 0.27
N ALA A 253 7.74 -1.80 0.86
CA ALA A 253 8.27 -1.18 2.06
C ALA A 253 8.28 -2.13 3.28
N ALA A 254 7.26 -2.98 3.43
CA ALA A 254 7.23 -4.01 4.47
C ALA A 254 8.37 -5.02 4.33
N PHE A 255 8.72 -5.40 3.09
CA PHE A 255 9.86 -6.27 2.81
C PHE A 255 11.21 -5.55 2.75
N LYS A 256 11.28 -4.27 3.12
CA LYS A 256 12.50 -3.46 3.05
C LYS A 256 13.17 -3.51 1.68
N LYS A 257 12.35 -3.49 0.62
CA LYS A 257 12.85 -3.43 -0.75
C LYS A 257 13.07 -1.98 -1.18
N PRO A 258 14.12 -1.70 -1.97
CA PRO A 258 14.27 -0.41 -2.62
C PRO A 258 13.05 -0.09 -3.49
N VAL A 259 12.37 1.00 -3.16
CA VAL A 259 11.15 1.45 -3.84
C VAL A 259 11.45 2.68 -4.69
N VAL A 260 11.32 2.54 -6.00
CA VAL A 260 11.30 3.65 -6.96
C VAL A 260 9.84 3.98 -7.25
N SER A 261 9.29 4.98 -6.57
CA SER A 261 7.86 5.31 -6.69
C SER A 261 7.62 6.53 -7.56
N LEU A 262 6.70 6.42 -8.53
CA LEU A 262 6.34 7.49 -9.46
C LEU A 262 4.95 8.03 -9.11
N TRP A 263 4.87 9.33 -8.85
CA TRP A 263 3.67 9.97 -8.30
C TRP A 263 3.06 10.97 -9.27
N GLY A 264 1.80 10.73 -9.62
CA GLY A 264 1.03 11.55 -10.55
C GLY A 264 0.17 12.59 -9.82
N ASN A 265 -1.12 12.26 -9.66
CA ASN A 265 -2.10 13.20 -9.14
C ASN A 265 -2.07 13.42 -7.62
N THR A 266 -1.52 12.49 -6.87
CA THR A 266 -1.35 12.52 -5.41
C THR A 266 0.03 13.08 -5.08
N VAL A 267 0.22 13.48 -3.82
CA VAL A 267 1.49 14.01 -3.33
C VAL A 267 1.89 13.33 -2.01
N PRO A 268 3.20 13.16 -1.73
CA PRO A 268 3.71 12.53 -0.51
C PRO A 268 3.22 13.17 0.79
N GLU A 269 2.94 14.48 0.80
CA GLU A 269 2.46 15.26 1.94
C GLU A 269 1.09 14.80 2.48
N LEU A 270 0.41 13.91 1.75
CA LEU A 270 -0.77 13.20 2.27
C LEU A 270 -0.39 12.16 3.34
N GLY A 271 0.90 11.89 3.54
CA GLY A 271 1.47 10.97 4.54
C GLY A 271 1.32 9.51 4.15
N MET A 272 1.36 9.21 2.85
CA MET A 272 1.16 7.86 2.27
C MET A 272 2.41 7.38 1.50
N TYR A 273 3.57 7.95 1.76
CA TYR A 273 4.82 7.53 1.13
C TYR A 273 5.29 6.16 1.66
N PRO A 274 6.31 5.51 1.07
CA PRO A 274 6.84 4.25 1.59
C PRO A 274 7.35 4.41 3.04
N TYR A 275 6.62 3.87 4.02
CA TYR A 275 6.95 4.06 5.43
C TYR A 275 8.18 3.24 5.82
N ARG A 276 9.26 3.92 6.22
CA ARG A 276 10.54 3.30 6.62
C ARG A 276 11.00 2.23 5.63
N ALA A 277 10.89 2.55 4.34
CA ALA A 277 11.42 1.72 3.27
C ALA A 277 12.96 1.73 3.30
N ASP A 278 13.56 0.89 2.46
CA ASP A 278 15.01 0.87 2.24
C ASP A 278 15.53 2.27 1.88
N GLU A 279 16.72 2.64 2.36
CA GLU A 279 17.33 3.96 2.17
C GLU A 279 17.58 4.32 0.70
N ARG A 280 17.70 3.32 -0.18
CA ARG A 280 17.84 3.49 -1.63
C ARG A 280 16.50 3.79 -2.31
N SER A 281 15.40 3.85 -1.56
CA SER A 281 14.09 4.22 -2.10
C SER A 281 14.05 5.69 -2.49
N LYS A 282 13.36 6.01 -3.59
CA LYS A 282 13.23 7.39 -4.08
C LYS A 282 11.84 7.63 -4.66
N ILE A 283 11.32 8.83 -4.39
CA ILE A 283 10.05 9.31 -4.92
C ILE A 283 10.35 10.22 -6.12
N PHE A 284 9.65 9.98 -7.23
CA PHE A 284 9.70 10.77 -8.44
C PHE A 284 8.36 11.43 -8.69
N GLU A 285 8.37 12.75 -8.83
CA GLU A 285 7.18 13.56 -9.05
C GLU A 285 7.51 14.80 -9.89
N VAL A 286 6.46 15.45 -10.42
CA VAL A 286 6.58 16.72 -11.14
C VAL A 286 6.05 17.85 -10.24
N PRO A 287 6.93 18.62 -9.58
CA PRO A 287 6.52 19.73 -8.71
C PRO A 287 6.02 20.94 -9.52
N GLY A 288 5.38 21.90 -8.85
CA GLY A 288 5.00 23.19 -9.44
C GLY A 288 3.79 23.18 -10.38
N LEU A 289 3.16 22.03 -10.62
CA LEU A 289 1.93 21.96 -11.42
C LEU A 289 0.74 22.51 -10.62
N SER A 290 0.13 23.61 -11.09
CA SER A 290 -1.00 24.27 -10.43
C SER A 290 -2.23 23.35 -10.21
N CYS A 291 -2.37 22.28 -11.00
CA CYS A 291 -3.45 21.31 -10.82
C CYS A 291 -3.14 20.23 -9.77
N ARG A 292 -1.88 20.05 -9.34
CA ARG A 292 -1.41 18.96 -8.48
C ARG A 292 -1.37 19.39 -7.00
N PRO A 293 -1.80 18.55 -6.04
CA PRO A 293 -2.60 17.34 -6.25
C PRO A 293 -4.00 17.70 -6.76
N CYS A 294 -4.53 16.95 -7.73
CA CYS A 294 -5.93 17.15 -8.15
C CYS A 294 -6.92 16.29 -7.34
N SER A 295 -6.43 15.28 -6.63
CA SER A 295 -7.23 14.41 -5.78
C SER A 295 -6.37 13.83 -4.67
N LYS A 296 -6.99 13.55 -3.52
CA LYS A 296 -6.37 12.80 -2.42
C LYS A 296 -6.29 11.28 -2.67
N ILE A 297 -6.99 10.77 -3.69
CA ILE A 297 -7.14 9.33 -3.94
C ILE A 297 -6.84 8.94 -5.40
N GLY A 298 -7.17 9.78 -6.38
CA GLY A 298 -7.10 9.44 -7.82
C GLY A 298 -8.39 9.74 -8.60
N TYR A 299 -8.30 9.67 -9.94
CA TYR A 299 -9.42 9.74 -10.88
C TYR A 299 -9.23 8.73 -12.03
N ASN A 300 -10.33 8.33 -12.67
CA ASN A 300 -10.32 7.42 -13.83
C ASN A 300 -9.81 8.09 -15.11
N LYS A 301 -9.76 9.43 -15.16
CA LYS A 301 -9.20 10.22 -16.25
C LYS A 301 -8.54 11.48 -15.67
N CYS A 302 -7.53 12.01 -16.37
CA CYS A 302 -6.91 13.28 -15.96
C CYS A 302 -7.92 14.42 -16.12
N PRO A 303 -8.28 15.18 -15.06
CA PRO A 303 -9.27 16.25 -15.15
C PRO A 303 -8.81 17.44 -15.99
N LYS A 304 -7.52 17.51 -16.33
CA LYS A 304 -6.93 18.54 -17.19
C LYS A 304 -6.56 18.04 -18.59
N GLY A 305 -6.82 16.77 -18.90
CA GLY A 305 -6.53 16.14 -20.20
C GLY A 305 -5.05 15.89 -20.51
N HIS A 306 -4.13 16.73 -20.04
CA HIS A 306 -2.71 16.67 -20.45
C HIS A 306 -1.86 15.62 -19.73
N PHE A 307 -2.25 15.17 -18.54
CA PHE A 307 -1.52 14.21 -17.69
C PHE A 307 -0.01 14.47 -17.43
N LYS A 308 0.48 15.70 -17.69
CA LYS A 308 1.82 16.23 -17.35
C LYS A 308 2.42 15.76 -16.01
N CYS A 309 1.62 15.54 -14.95
CA CYS A 309 2.17 15.07 -13.67
C CYS A 309 2.86 13.71 -13.75
N MET A 310 2.43 12.83 -14.66
CA MET A 310 3.15 11.60 -14.99
C MET A 310 4.00 11.76 -16.24
N GLN A 311 3.49 12.45 -17.27
CA GLN A 311 4.17 12.57 -18.57
C GLN A 311 5.49 13.35 -18.51
N ASN A 312 5.66 14.25 -17.54
CA ASN A 312 6.89 15.04 -17.41
C ASN A 312 7.88 14.44 -16.39
N ILE A 313 7.60 13.25 -15.83
CA ILE A 313 8.58 12.56 -14.97
C ILE A 313 9.84 12.26 -15.79
N ASP A 314 10.99 12.66 -15.27
CA ASP A 314 12.30 12.42 -15.87
C ASP A 314 12.69 10.94 -15.75
N THR A 315 12.58 10.22 -16.86
CA THR A 315 12.92 8.81 -16.96
C THR A 315 14.43 8.57 -16.83
N GLN A 316 15.28 9.55 -17.15
CA GLN A 316 16.74 9.40 -17.02
C GLN A 316 17.14 9.27 -15.55
N GLU A 317 16.63 10.16 -14.70
CA GLU A 317 16.90 10.13 -13.26
C GLU A 317 16.27 8.90 -12.59
N VAL A 318 15.12 8.43 -13.07
CA VAL A 318 14.53 7.15 -12.63
C VAL A 318 15.45 5.98 -12.95
N VAL A 319 15.95 5.89 -14.19
CA VAL A 319 16.88 4.82 -14.61
C VAL A 319 18.17 4.87 -13.80
N LYS A 320 18.73 6.06 -13.56
CA LYS A 320 19.91 6.24 -12.71
C LYS A 320 19.70 5.69 -11.31
N GLN A 321 18.54 5.95 -10.71
CA GLN A 321 18.20 5.40 -9.39
C GLN A 321 18.10 3.87 -9.42
N ILE A 322 17.47 3.31 -10.45
CA ILE A 322 17.37 1.86 -10.63
C ILE A 322 18.78 1.24 -10.73
N GLN A 323 19.67 1.84 -11.51
CA GLN A 323 21.05 1.36 -11.64
C GLN A 323 21.82 1.44 -10.31
N LEU A 324 21.61 2.51 -9.52
CA LEU A 324 22.20 2.63 -8.18
C LEU A 324 21.72 1.54 -7.22
N ILE A 325 20.42 1.22 -7.26
CA ILE A 325 19.84 0.13 -6.46
C ILE A 325 20.47 -1.21 -6.83
N ILE A 326 20.78 -1.41 -8.11
CA ILE A 326 21.16 -2.72 -8.64
C ILE A 326 22.67 -2.94 -8.57
N ASN A 327 23.48 -1.88 -8.51
CA ASN A 327 24.93 -1.98 -8.40
C ASN A 327 25.44 -2.13 -6.96
N ASN A 328 24.60 -1.85 -5.95
CA ASN A 328 24.90 -2.02 -4.52
C ASN A 328 24.11 -3.19 -3.92
#